data_AF-A0A9E5ZH93-F1
#
_entry.id   AF-A0A9E5ZH93-F1
#
_cell.length_a   1.000
_cell.length_b   1.000
_cell.length_c   1.000
_cell.angle_alpha   90.00
_cell.angle_beta   90.00
_cell.angle_gamma   90.00
#
_symmetry.space_group_name_H-M   'P 1'
#
loop_
_entity.id
_entity.type
_entity.pdbx_description
1 polymer ?
#
loop_
_entity_poly.entity_id
_entity_poly.type
_entity_poly.pdbx_seq_one_letter_code
_entity_poly.pdbx_strand_id
1 'polypeptide(L)'
;MSSSTFKINKICEQCGGLFQAQKISTRCCSHKCNQKNYKLRKKLEKKKIIELETLNNIVSVKSDVVNIHLLKDKPYLTVKEVATLLNCSNKTIYRLIKQGNIDAVRFSERVIRIRYVDIEKRFLNTTNF
;
A
#
# COMPACT_ATOMS: atom_id res chain seq x y z
N MET A 1 -22.06 -3.42 -53.76
CA MET A 1 -22.19 -2.77 -52.43
C MET A 1 -21.22 -1.60 -52.37
N SER A 2 -21.72 -0.37 -52.45
CA SER A 2 -20.89 0.84 -52.44
C SER A 2 -20.36 1.11 -51.03
N SER A 3 -19.09 0.81 -50.78
CA SER A 3 -18.42 1.21 -49.53
C SER A 3 -18.06 2.70 -49.61
N SER A 4 -19.00 3.56 -49.25
CA SER A 4 -18.71 4.98 -49.06
C SER A 4 -17.69 5.11 -47.92
N THR A 5 -16.44 5.42 -48.27
CA THR A 5 -15.35 5.61 -47.31
C THR A 5 -15.59 6.91 -46.54
N PHE A 6 -16.30 6.82 -45.41
CA PHE A 6 -16.57 7.96 -44.54
C PHE A 6 -15.24 8.48 -43.93
N LYS A 7 -14.92 9.75 -44.19
CA LYS A 7 -13.73 10.43 -43.68
C LYS A 7 -14.15 11.44 -42.62
N ILE A 8 -13.55 11.35 -41.44
CA ILE A 8 -13.85 12.18 -40.27
C ILE A 8 -12.65 13.07 -39.98
N ASN A 9 -12.84 14.38 -39.91
CA ASN A 9 -11.79 15.29 -39.44
C ASN A 9 -11.67 15.19 -37.91
N LYS A 10 -10.45 14.97 -37.41
CA LYS A 10 -10.14 14.84 -35.99
C LYS A 10 -8.84 15.56 -35.65
N ILE A 11 -8.66 15.85 -34.37
CA ILE A 11 -7.40 16.37 -33.82
C ILE A 11 -6.57 15.21 -33.29
N CYS A 12 -5.29 15.16 -33.62
CA CYS A 12 -4.37 14.13 -33.15
C CYS A 12 -4.09 14.31 -31.65
N GLU A 13 -4.34 13.26 -30.86
CA GLU A 13 -4.08 13.25 -29.40
C GLU A 13 -2.60 13.46 -29.01
N GLN A 14 -1.66 13.51 -29.96
CA GLN A 14 -0.23 13.64 -29.69
C GLN A 14 0.39 14.93 -30.18
N CYS A 15 0.14 15.31 -31.42
CA CYS A 15 0.71 16.52 -32.00
C CYS A 15 -0.30 17.67 -32.11
N GLY A 16 -1.57 17.44 -31.77
CA GLY A 16 -2.62 18.46 -31.89
C GLY A 16 -2.99 18.83 -33.33
N GLY A 17 -2.39 18.19 -34.33
CA GLY A 17 -2.69 18.46 -35.75
C GLY A 17 -4.04 17.89 -36.18
N LEU A 18 -4.74 18.63 -37.05
CA LEU A 18 -5.95 18.16 -37.73
C LEU A 18 -5.60 17.08 -38.75
N PHE A 19 -6.38 16.00 -38.80
CA PHE A 19 -6.20 14.91 -39.77
C PHE A 19 -7.53 14.23 -40.12
N GLN A 20 -7.56 13.56 -41.28
CA GLN A 20 -8.70 12.77 -41.73
C GLN A 20 -8.56 11.30 -41.30
N ALA A 21 -9.53 10.80 -40.56
CA ALA A 21 -9.61 9.41 -40.12
C ALA A 21 -10.72 8.67 -40.86
N GLN A 22 -10.45 7.41 -41.24
CA GLN A 22 -11.48 6.51 -41.78
C GLN A 22 -12.26 5.76 -40.68
N LYS A 23 -11.70 5.66 -39.47
CA LYS A 23 -12.30 4.95 -38.33
C LYS A 23 -12.53 5.89 -37.15
N ILE A 24 -13.64 5.69 -36.44
CA ILE A 24 -13.96 6.41 -35.20
C ILE A 24 -12.95 6.07 -34.09
N SER A 25 -12.35 4.88 -34.11
CA SER A 25 -11.33 4.47 -33.14
C SER A 25 -9.93 5.07 -33.39
N THR A 26 -9.66 5.67 -34.55
CA THR A 26 -8.35 6.28 -34.85
C THR A 26 -8.14 7.54 -34.02
N ARG A 27 -7.06 7.55 -33.22
CA ARG A 27 -6.71 8.60 -32.24
C ARG A 27 -5.58 9.52 -32.66
N CYS A 28 -4.76 9.10 -33.62
CA CYS A 28 -3.53 9.78 -34.01
C CYS A 28 -3.43 9.88 -35.53
N CYS A 29 -2.78 10.95 -36.02
CA CYS A 29 -2.65 11.23 -37.45
C CYS A 29 -1.69 10.30 -38.20
N SER A 30 -0.77 9.62 -37.50
CA SER A 30 0.25 8.77 -38.09
C SER A 30 0.69 7.66 -37.14
N HIS A 31 1.34 6.63 -37.68
CA HIS A 31 1.91 5.54 -36.89
C HIS A 31 2.97 6.04 -35.89
N LYS A 32 3.80 7.02 -36.28
CA LYS A 32 4.77 7.69 -35.39
C LYS A 32 4.09 8.36 -34.20
N CYS A 33 3.01 9.10 -34.44
CA CYS A 33 2.22 9.69 -33.35
C CYS A 33 1.58 8.60 -32.48
N ASN A 34 1.01 7.55 -33.07
CA ASN A 34 0.39 6.47 -32.30
C ASN A 34 1.39 5.77 -31.35
N GLN A 35 2.61 5.50 -31.80
CA GLN A 35 3.66 4.92 -30.95
C GLN A 35 4.06 5.85 -29.80
N LYS A 36 4.17 7.16 -30.05
CA LYS A 36 4.44 8.16 -29.00
C LYS A 36 3.30 8.20 -27.97
N ASN A 37 2.04 8.18 -28.43
CA ASN A 37 0.87 8.14 -27.55
C ASN A 37 0.88 6.91 -26.65
N TYR A 38 1.13 5.75 -27.25
CA TYR A 38 1.18 4.49 -26.52
C TYR A 38 2.24 4.52 -25.41
N LYS A 39 3.46 4.98 -25.73
CA LYS A 39 4.54 5.11 -24.73
C LYS A 39 4.19 6.11 -23.62
N LEU A 40 3.59 7.25 -23.98
CA LEU A 40 3.17 8.26 -23.02
C LEU A 40 2.07 7.73 -22.08
N ARG A 41 1.05 7.07 -22.61
CA ARG A 41 -0.02 6.45 -21.82
C ARG A 41 0.53 5.41 -20.84
N LYS A 42 1.41 4.52 -21.29
CA LYS A 42 2.04 3.51 -20.43
C LYS A 42 2.89 4.14 -19.32
N LYS A 43 3.54 5.28 -19.57
CA LYS A 43 4.28 6.03 -18.55
C LYS A 43 3.34 6.67 -17.52
N LEU A 44 2.22 7.24 -17.96
CA LEU A 44 1.22 7.83 -17.06
C LEU A 44 0.53 6.78 -16.19
N GLU A 45 0.22 5.61 -16.75
CA GLU A 45 -0.34 4.49 -15.99
C GLU A 45 0.59 4.03 -14.87
N LYS A 46 1.89 3.87 -15.17
CA LYS A 46 2.90 3.57 -14.14
C LYS A 46 2.98 4.63 -13.04
N LYS A 47 2.93 5.92 -13.41
CA LYS A 47 2.92 7.01 -12.43
C LYS A 47 1.72 6.92 -11.49
N LYS A 48 0.52 6.69 -12.03
CA LYS A 48 -0.70 6.54 -11.23
C LYS A 48 -0.60 5.37 -10.24
N ILE A 49 -0.03 4.23 -10.64
CA ILE A 49 0.17 3.10 -9.74
C ILE A 49 1.09 3.48 -8.57
N ILE A 50 2.23 4.12 -8.86
CA ILE A 50 3.18 4.56 -7.84
C ILE A 50 2.55 5.63 -6.91
N GLU A 51 1.79 6.56 -7.46
CA GLU A 51 1.07 7.58 -6.67
C GLU A 51 0.05 6.92 -5.71
N LEU A 52 -0.68 5.90 -6.17
CA LEU A 52 -1.59 5.14 -5.31
C LEU A 52 -0.85 4.35 -4.22
N GLU A 53 0.28 3.73 -4.55
CA GLU A 53 1.11 3.00 -3.59
C GLU A 53 1.70 3.93 -2.51
N THR A 54 2.15 5.12 -2.89
CA THR A 54 2.68 6.11 -1.94
C THR A 54 1.61 6.64 -1.01
N LEU A 55 0.40 6.94 -1.52
CA LEU A 55 -0.73 7.35 -0.69
C LEU A 55 -1.14 6.26 0.31
N ASN A 56 -1.22 5.00 -0.12
CA ASN A 56 -1.55 3.88 0.76
C ASN A 56 -0.51 3.68 1.88
N ASN A 57 0.77 3.84 1.58
CA ASN A 57 1.82 3.77 2.60
C ASN A 57 1.69 4.89 3.64
N ILE A 58 1.37 6.12 3.20
CA ILE A 58 1.19 7.26 4.12
C ILE A 58 -0.02 7.05 5.05
N VAL A 59 -1.12 6.48 4.54
CA VAL A 59 -2.30 6.15 5.34
C VAL A 59 -1.98 5.05 6.37
N SER A 60 -1.22 4.03 5.99
CA SER A 60 -0.79 2.96 6.92
C SER A 60 -0.01 3.53 8.11
N VAL A 61 0.98 4.38 7.86
CA VAL A 61 1.82 4.97 8.92
C VAL A 61 1.00 5.82 9.91
N LYS A 62 -0.01 6.56 9.43
CA LYS A 62 -0.89 7.35 10.31
C LYS A 62 -1.79 6.47 11.17
N SER A 63 -2.22 5.32 10.66
CA SER A 63 -3.03 4.37 11.43
C SER A 63 -2.24 3.72 12.57
N ASP A 64 -0.94 3.50 12.38
CA ASP A 64 -0.09 2.88 13.41
C ASP A 64 0.07 3.75 14.66
N VAL A 65 0.18 5.08 14.49
CA VAL A 65 0.34 6.03 15.62
C VAL A 65 -0.94 6.15 16.45
N VAL A 66 -2.11 6.20 15.81
CA VAL A 66 -3.41 6.25 16.51
C VAL A 66 -3.68 4.96 17.28
N ASN A 67 -3.21 3.82 16.79
CA ASN A 67 -3.38 2.55 17.49
C ASN A 67 -2.64 2.50 18.83
N ILE A 68 -1.43 3.09 18.96
CA ILE A 68 -0.60 2.93 20.17
C ILE A 68 -1.31 3.41 21.45
N HIS A 69 -2.07 4.51 21.40
CA HIS A 69 -2.81 4.99 22.57
C HIS A 69 -3.91 4.00 22.98
N LEU A 70 -4.66 3.48 22.00
CA LEU A 70 -5.73 2.50 22.21
C LEU A 70 -5.20 1.15 22.73
N LEU A 71 -3.91 0.85 22.51
CA LEU A 71 -3.28 -0.37 23.01
C LEU A 71 -2.97 -0.32 24.51
N LYS A 72 -2.70 0.87 25.07
CA LYS A 72 -2.41 1.02 26.50
C LYS A 72 -3.61 0.69 27.38
N ASP A 73 -4.81 0.98 26.90
CA ASP A 73 -6.05 0.76 27.65
C ASP A 73 -6.54 -0.70 27.61
N LYS A 74 -5.96 -1.54 26.73
CA LYS A 74 -6.34 -2.96 26.61
C LYS A 74 -5.56 -3.83 27.61
N PRO A 75 -6.24 -4.64 28.45
CA PRO A 75 -5.54 -5.50 29.41
C PRO A 75 -4.78 -6.66 28.74
N TYR A 76 -5.28 -7.14 27.60
CA TYR A 76 -4.67 -8.22 26.81
C TYR A 76 -4.41 -7.76 25.39
N LEU A 77 -3.17 -7.97 24.96
CA LEU A 77 -2.65 -7.59 23.66
C LEU A 77 -2.37 -8.82 22.81
N THR A 78 -2.54 -8.68 21.51
CA THR A 78 -2.09 -9.66 20.52
C THR A 78 -0.58 -9.49 20.25
N VAL A 79 0.06 -10.54 19.73
CA VAL A 79 1.49 -10.49 19.36
C VAL A 79 1.81 -9.33 18.42
N LYS A 80 0.90 -9.02 17.48
CA LYS A 80 1.06 -7.90 16.55
C LYS A 80 1.04 -6.56 17.27
N GLU A 81 0.08 -6.37 18.17
CA GLU A 81 -0.06 -5.12 18.94
C GLU A 81 1.15 -4.90 19.85
N VAL A 82 1.67 -5.95 20.49
CA VAL A 82 2.89 -5.86 21.30
C VAL A 82 4.11 -5.53 20.43
N ALA A 83 4.20 -6.10 19.22
CA ALA A 83 5.26 -5.80 18.28
C ALA A 83 5.25 -4.32 17.88
N THR A 84 4.06 -3.75 17.61
CA THR A 84 3.89 -2.31 17.37
C THR A 84 4.25 -1.48 18.59
N LEU A 85 3.85 -1.89 19.79
CA LEU A 85 4.11 -1.18 21.04
C LEU A 85 5.60 -1.08 21.36
N LEU A 86 6.36 -2.17 21.14
CA LEU A 86 7.80 -2.23 21.35
C LEU A 86 8.62 -1.86 20.09
N ASN A 87 7.95 -1.40 19.04
CA ASN A 87 8.52 -1.07 17.74
C ASN A 87 9.51 -2.14 17.20
N CYS A 88 9.07 -3.41 17.21
CA CYS A 88 9.88 -4.55 16.79
C CYS A 88 9.10 -5.51 15.89
N SER A 89 9.77 -6.53 15.33
CA SER A 89 9.11 -7.49 14.45
C SER A 89 8.27 -8.51 15.23
N ASN A 90 7.18 -9.01 14.63
CA ASN A 90 6.39 -10.12 15.21
C ASN A 90 7.27 -11.35 15.55
N LYS A 91 8.28 -11.63 14.71
CA LYS A 91 9.23 -12.73 14.93
C LYS A 91 10.03 -12.53 16.22
N THR A 92 10.41 -11.28 16.52
CA THR A 92 11.12 -10.93 17.75
C THR A 92 10.25 -11.25 18.96
N ILE A 93 8.96 -10.88 18.94
CA ILE A 93 8.04 -11.19 20.04
C ILE A 93 7.89 -12.70 20.22
N TYR A 94 7.67 -13.47 19.14
CA TYR A 94 7.61 -14.94 19.24
C TYR A 94 8.89 -15.54 19.82
N ARG A 95 10.07 -15.01 19.46
CA ARG A 95 11.34 -15.42 20.02
C ARG A 95 11.42 -15.11 21.53
N LEU A 96 11.01 -13.93 21.95
CA LEU A 96 11.00 -13.52 23.35
C LEU A 96 10.06 -14.39 24.20
N ILE A 97 8.88 -14.75 23.67
CA ILE A 97 7.96 -15.69 24.31
C ILE A 97 8.62 -17.07 24.45
N LYS A 98 9.27 -17.57 23.37
CA LYS A 98 9.96 -18.88 23.41
C LYS A 98 11.14 -18.89 24.39
N GLN A 99 11.80 -17.75 24.58
CA GLN A 99 12.90 -17.57 25.53
C GLN A 99 12.41 -17.39 26.98
N GLY A 100 11.10 -17.24 27.22
CA GLY A 100 10.55 -16.99 28.56
C GLY A 100 10.75 -15.55 29.05
N ASN A 101 11.12 -14.61 28.16
CA ASN A 101 11.29 -13.20 28.52
C ASN A 101 9.94 -12.45 28.62
N ILE A 102 8.91 -12.97 27.96
CA ILE A 102 7.55 -12.41 27.96
C ILE A 102 6.57 -13.51 28.34
N ASP A 103 5.79 -13.26 29.39
CA ASP A 103 4.72 -14.16 29.81
C ASP A 103 3.51 -14.01 28.88
N ALA A 104 3.16 -15.10 28.20
CA ALA A 104 2.07 -15.13 27.24
C ALA A 104 1.11 -16.29 27.52
N VAL A 105 -0.19 -16.02 27.40
CA VAL A 105 -1.25 -17.03 27.52
C VAL A 105 -1.63 -17.51 26.14
N ARG A 106 -1.50 -18.81 25.91
CA ARG A 106 -1.95 -19.47 24.69
C ARG A 106 -3.38 -19.98 24.89
N PHE A 107 -4.35 -19.30 24.29
CA PHE A 107 -5.77 -19.69 24.33
C PHE A 107 -6.08 -20.80 23.31
N SER A 108 -5.40 -20.80 22.17
CA SER A 108 -5.50 -21.86 21.15
C SER A 108 -4.19 -22.01 20.38
N GLU A 109 -4.12 -22.97 19.47
CA GLU A 109 -2.91 -23.20 18.68
C GLU A 109 -2.42 -21.93 17.95
N ARG A 110 -3.36 -21.09 17.49
CA ARG A 110 -3.08 -19.85 16.75
C ARG A 110 -3.31 -18.57 17.56
N VAL A 111 -3.93 -18.65 18.74
CA VAL A 111 -4.31 -17.48 19.53
C VAL A 111 -3.42 -17.38 20.77
N ILE A 112 -2.54 -16.38 20.75
CA ILE A 112 -1.70 -15.98 21.87
C ILE A 112 -2.12 -14.57 22.31
N ARG A 113 -2.17 -14.36 23.62
CA ARG A 113 -2.43 -13.07 24.26
C ARG A 113 -1.41 -12.80 25.33
N ILE A 114 -0.99 -11.54 25.44
CA ILE A 114 0.03 -11.07 26.39
C ILE A 114 -0.62 -10.00 27.25
N ARG A 115 -0.40 -10.02 28.56
CA ARG A 115 -0.93 -8.97 29.43
C ARG A 115 -0.07 -7.71 29.33
N TYR A 116 -0.71 -6.55 29.26
CA TYR A 116 0.02 -5.28 29.15
C TYR A 116 0.97 -5.05 30.34
N VAL A 117 0.51 -5.35 31.56
CA VAL A 117 1.27 -5.20 32.81
C VAL A 117 2.58 -5.99 32.80
N ASP A 118 2.61 -7.16 32.17
CA ASP A 118 3.82 -8.00 32.12
C ASP A 118 4.88 -7.39 31.18
N ILE A 119 4.45 -6.71 30.11
CA ILE A 119 5.31 -5.98 29.19
C ILE A 119 5.86 -4.71 29.85
N GLU A 120 4.98 -3.94 30.50
CA GLU A 120 5.33 -2.70 31.18
C GLU A 120 6.40 -2.95 32.26
N LYS A 121 6.20 -3.96 33.10
CA LYS A 121 7.17 -4.36 34.13
C LYS A 121 8.53 -4.76 33.57
N ARG A 122 8.56 -5.46 32.42
CA ARG A 122 9.80 -5.97 31.83
C ARG A 122 10.58 -4.91 31.06
N PHE A 123 9.91 -4.05 30.29
CA PHE A 123 10.57 -3.19 29.29
C PHE A 123 10.44 -1.69 29.54
N LEU A 124 9.39 -1.21 30.22
CA LEU A 124 9.15 0.23 30.37
C LEU A 124 9.76 0.78 31.68
N ASN A 125 9.87 -0.04 32.72
CA ASN A 125 10.39 0.38 34.02
C ASN A 125 11.89 0.10 34.23
N THR A 126 12.55 -0.52 33.26
CA THR A 126 13.98 -0.87 33.36
C THR A 126 14.84 0.20 32.70
N THR A 127 14.90 1.38 33.29
CA THR A 127 15.91 2.40 32.94
C THR A 127 17.14 2.21 33.81
N ASN A 128 17.96 1.21 33.51
CA ASN A 128 19.33 1.13 34.01
C ASN A 128 20.20 0.62 32.87
N PHE A 129 20.86 1.56 32.19
CA PHE A 129 22.00 1.29 31.32
C PHE A 129 23.27 1.55 32.12
#